data_AF-A0A1H0JZS4-F1
#
_entry.id   AF-A0A1H0JZS4-F1
#
_cell.length_a   1.000
_cell.length_b   1.000
_cell.length_c   1.000
_cell.angle_alpha   90.00
_cell.angle_beta   90.00
_cell.angle_gamma   90.00
#
_symmetry.space_group_name_H-M   'P 1'
#
loop_
_entity.id
_entity.type
_entity.pdbx_description
1 polymer ?
#
loop_
_entity_poly.entity_id
_entity_poly.type
_entity_poly.pdbx_seq_one_letter_code
_entity_poly.pdbx_strand_id
1 'polypeptide(L)'
;MTKEEKIAAGIVLSEIKHNGHRRAFFHDYSRPGLYMVTMVVAGRQRLFGRIVGHSRGKRGTADFPHLEYSRLGSQIIYEELSKISQFYPMVEVCRVALMPDHVHLLLAVREQLPQGKHLGSIVRGFKTGCTRAWWKLQDEAVMADGVSAMTVAEASPSGKRPVLFEDGYHDRILMGDGMLGNICRYMDENPFRARLREEHPNLMQRCLHLWIHDREYAAFGNLFLLKNPERLQVFFHRKDKKGRLTHLTPEYAEAKAQLLQRAEEGAVLVTPGISKGEQGVVDAALDDRLLILLQKEQITDYWKPSKERFYACATGKLLILSPKLMPGDSDYERFHSLNDLAHDICIATDTRLLRIG
;
A
#
# COMPACT_ATOMS: atom_id res chain seq x y z
N MET A 1 -25.57 -18.84 -6.95
CA MET A 1 -25.45 -18.90 -5.48
C MET A 1 -24.92 -17.59 -4.93
N THR A 2 -25.82 -16.64 -4.69
CA THR A 2 -25.57 -15.41 -3.93
C THR A 2 -25.15 -15.75 -2.49
N LYS A 3 -24.71 -14.73 -1.75
CA LYS A 3 -24.37 -14.90 -0.32
C LYS A 3 -25.60 -15.34 0.48
N GLU A 4 -26.79 -14.84 0.15
CA GLU A 4 -28.04 -15.29 0.79
C GLU A 4 -28.33 -16.76 0.49
N GLU A 5 -28.16 -17.21 -0.77
CA GLU A 5 -28.41 -18.60 -1.18
C GLU A 5 -27.45 -19.60 -0.48
N LYS A 6 -26.22 -19.19 -0.17
CA LYS A 6 -25.24 -20.02 0.57
C LYS A 6 -25.56 -20.14 2.05
N ILE A 7 -26.02 -19.05 2.66
CA ILE A 7 -26.44 -19.04 4.07
C ILE A 7 -27.71 -19.88 4.25
N ALA A 8 -28.68 -19.74 3.35
CA ALA A 8 -29.91 -20.54 3.36
C ALA A 8 -29.65 -22.05 3.18
N ALA A 9 -28.57 -22.41 2.46
CA ALA A 9 -28.16 -23.79 2.27
C ALA A 9 -27.28 -24.37 3.41
N GLY A 10 -27.10 -23.63 4.52
CA GLY A 10 -26.28 -24.10 5.65
C GLY A 10 -24.78 -24.19 5.35
N ILE A 11 -24.32 -23.58 4.26
CA ILE A 11 -22.89 -23.57 3.90
C ILE A 11 -22.18 -22.59 4.83
N VAL A 12 -21.34 -23.11 5.72
CA VAL A 12 -20.47 -22.30 6.59
C VAL A 12 -19.56 -21.45 5.70
N LEU A 13 -19.84 -20.15 5.62
CA LEU A 13 -18.98 -19.18 4.96
C LEU A 13 -17.74 -18.98 5.85
N SER A 14 -16.70 -19.77 5.61
CA SER A 14 -15.39 -19.50 6.20
C SER A 14 -14.98 -18.07 5.88
N GLU A 15 -14.46 -17.32 6.86
CA GLU A 15 -13.82 -16.03 6.60
C GLU A 15 -12.86 -16.17 5.42
N ILE A 16 -13.06 -15.36 4.38
CA ILE A 16 -12.09 -15.29 3.29
C ILE A 16 -10.84 -14.63 3.88
N LYS A 17 -9.92 -15.44 4.40
CA LYS A 17 -8.56 -14.99 4.69
C LYS A 17 -7.98 -14.48 3.37
N HIS A 18 -7.89 -13.16 3.24
CA HIS A 18 -7.27 -12.53 2.08
C HIS A 18 -5.81 -13.00 2.01
N ASN A 19 -5.53 -13.89 1.06
CA ASN A 19 -4.19 -14.36 0.75
C ASN A 19 -3.86 -13.81 -0.63
N GLY A 20 -2.94 -12.85 -0.68
CA GLY A 20 -2.51 -12.21 -1.94
C GLY A 20 -1.79 -13.13 -2.92
N HIS A 21 -1.51 -14.39 -2.57
CA HIS A 21 -0.91 -15.40 -3.45
C HIS A 21 -1.98 -16.22 -4.17
N ARG A 22 -3.27 -16.09 -3.80
CA ARG A 22 -4.35 -16.81 -4.47
C ARG A 22 -4.55 -16.29 -5.88
N ARG A 23 -4.46 -17.20 -6.85
CA ARG A 23 -4.79 -16.93 -8.24
C ARG A 23 -6.27 -16.61 -8.38
N ALA A 24 -6.62 -15.70 -9.28
CA ALA A 24 -8.01 -15.43 -9.61
C ALA A 24 -8.63 -16.69 -10.25
N PHE A 25 -9.59 -17.31 -9.57
CA PHE A 25 -10.21 -18.58 -10.00
C PHE A 25 -10.96 -18.45 -11.33
N PHE A 26 -11.39 -17.23 -11.68
CA PHE A 26 -12.14 -16.93 -12.90
C PHE A 26 -11.25 -16.58 -14.09
N HIS A 27 -9.92 -16.56 -13.92
CA HIS A 27 -8.99 -16.09 -14.96
C HIS A 27 -8.07 -17.20 -15.46
N ASP A 28 -7.99 -17.34 -16.78
CA ASP A 28 -7.06 -18.24 -17.44
C ASP A 28 -5.71 -17.54 -17.68
N TYR A 29 -4.71 -17.91 -16.87
CA TYR A 29 -3.36 -17.36 -16.93
C TYR A 29 -2.51 -17.87 -18.10
N SER A 30 -3.06 -18.68 -19.00
CA SER A 30 -2.42 -19.05 -20.26
C SER A 30 -2.75 -18.08 -21.40
N ARG A 31 -3.81 -17.28 -21.25
CA ARG A 31 -4.33 -16.38 -22.30
C ARG A 31 -3.66 -15.01 -22.29
N PRO A 32 -3.80 -14.26 -23.41
CA PRO A 32 -3.38 -12.87 -23.46
C PRO A 32 -3.92 -12.04 -22.30
N GLY A 33 -3.10 -11.16 -21.77
CA GLY A 33 -3.45 -10.34 -20.61
C GLY A 33 -2.26 -9.56 -20.08
N LEU A 34 -2.56 -8.62 -19.20
CA LEU A 34 -1.60 -7.72 -18.60
C LEU A 34 -1.56 -7.95 -17.09
N TYR A 35 -0.37 -8.22 -16.57
CA TYR A 35 -0.19 -8.69 -15.21
C TYR A 35 0.88 -7.88 -14.49
N MET A 36 0.54 -7.33 -13.32
CA MET A 36 1.54 -6.82 -12.39
C MET A 36 1.90 -7.94 -11.41
N VAL A 37 3.13 -8.42 -11.47
CA VAL A 37 3.67 -9.48 -10.61
C VAL A 37 4.60 -8.88 -9.57
N THR A 38 4.50 -9.32 -8.32
CA THR A 38 5.43 -8.95 -7.23
C THR A 38 6.05 -10.20 -6.63
N MET A 39 7.38 -10.22 -6.58
CA MET A 39 8.17 -11.31 -5.98
C MET A 39 9.06 -10.74 -4.87
N VAL A 40 8.96 -11.31 -3.67
CA VAL A 40 9.67 -10.85 -2.48
C VAL A 40 10.83 -11.79 -2.18
N VAL A 41 12.00 -11.23 -1.86
CA VAL A 41 13.18 -11.99 -1.43
C VAL A 41 12.87 -12.70 -0.12
N ALA A 42 13.31 -13.95 0.03
CA ALA A 42 13.09 -14.73 1.24
C ALA A 42 13.58 -13.97 2.48
N GLY A 43 12.72 -13.82 3.48
CA GLY A 43 13.03 -13.06 4.70
C GLY A 43 13.18 -11.55 4.46
N ARG A 44 12.74 -11.03 3.31
CA ARG A 44 12.84 -9.62 2.91
C ARG A 44 14.25 -9.04 2.99
N GLN A 45 15.27 -9.88 2.71
CA GLN A 45 16.65 -9.44 2.69
C GLN A 45 16.88 -8.40 1.57
N ARG A 46 17.64 -7.35 1.87
CA ARG A 46 17.93 -6.24 0.94
C ARG A 46 19.06 -6.60 -0.06
N LEU A 47 18.85 -7.62 -0.89
CA LEU A 47 19.88 -8.17 -1.77
C LEU A 47 20.03 -7.44 -3.11
N PHE A 48 19.04 -6.67 -3.54
CA PHE A 48 19.02 -6.06 -4.89
C PHE A 48 19.65 -4.68 -4.97
N GLY A 49 19.96 -4.06 -3.83
CA GLY A 49 20.57 -2.74 -3.78
C GLY A 49 20.06 -1.92 -2.59
N ARG A 50 20.29 -0.60 -2.67
CA ARG A 50 19.84 0.37 -1.67
C ARG A 50 19.18 1.57 -2.34
N ILE A 51 18.20 2.16 -1.67
CA ILE A 51 17.57 3.39 -2.15
C ILE A 51 18.47 4.55 -1.77
N VAL A 52 18.86 5.36 -2.75
CA VAL A 52 19.66 6.58 -2.60
C VAL A 52 18.87 7.79 -3.08
N GLY A 53 19.42 8.99 -2.97
CA GLY A 53 18.71 10.25 -3.24
C GLY A 53 17.82 10.70 -2.08
N HIS A 54 17.08 11.79 -2.27
CA HIS A 54 16.27 12.44 -1.23
C HIS A 54 14.89 12.85 -1.74
N SER A 55 13.87 12.86 -0.87
CA SER A 55 12.49 13.19 -1.30
C SER A 55 12.33 14.60 -1.86
N ARG A 56 13.25 15.52 -1.56
CA ARG A 56 13.29 16.88 -2.11
C ARG A 56 14.03 16.99 -3.44
N GLY A 57 14.63 15.90 -3.93
CA GLY A 57 15.32 15.86 -5.22
C GLY A 57 14.37 16.14 -6.39
N LYS A 58 14.91 16.73 -7.47
CA LYS A 58 14.12 17.00 -8.68
C LYS A 58 13.93 15.72 -9.48
N ARG A 59 12.68 15.36 -9.82
CA ARG A 59 12.38 14.18 -10.66
C ARG A 59 13.23 14.17 -11.93
N GLY A 60 13.80 13.00 -12.24
CA GLY A 60 14.67 12.80 -13.40
C GLY A 60 16.15 13.09 -13.16
N THR A 61 16.56 13.54 -11.97
CA THR A 61 17.98 13.68 -11.59
C THR A 61 18.43 12.54 -10.69
N ALA A 62 19.75 12.38 -10.52
CA ALA A 62 20.32 11.42 -9.57
C ALA A 62 19.95 11.73 -8.11
N ASP A 63 19.57 12.98 -7.79
CA ASP A 63 19.12 13.33 -6.44
C ASP A 63 17.71 12.84 -6.14
N PHE A 64 16.90 12.56 -7.16
CA PHE A 64 15.58 11.96 -6.94
C PHE A 64 15.72 10.52 -6.46
N PRO A 65 14.85 10.04 -5.55
CA PRO A 65 15.01 8.71 -4.98
C PRO A 65 14.96 7.61 -6.05
N HIS A 66 15.99 6.79 -6.06
CA HIS A 66 16.15 5.68 -7.00
C HIS A 66 16.91 4.53 -6.35
N LEU A 67 16.87 3.36 -6.96
CA LEU A 67 17.63 2.20 -6.50
C LEU A 67 19.04 2.26 -7.10
N GLU A 68 20.06 2.29 -6.26
CA GLU A 68 21.43 1.93 -6.66
C GLU A 68 21.56 0.41 -6.58
N TYR A 69 21.81 -0.24 -7.71
CA TYR A 69 21.82 -1.69 -7.81
C TYR A 69 23.02 -2.32 -7.10
N SER A 70 22.79 -3.43 -6.41
CA SER A 70 23.87 -4.36 -6.05
C SER A 70 24.37 -5.13 -7.27
N ARG A 71 25.44 -5.93 -7.14
CA ARG A 71 25.88 -6.86 -8.20
C ARG A 71 24.74 -7.77 -8.67
N LEU A 72 23.97 -8.31 -7.73
CA LEU A 72 22.80 -9.13 -8.05
C LEU A 72 21.69 -8.32 -8.72
N GLY A 73 21.41 -7.12 -8.23
CA GLY A 73 20.41 -6.22 -8.83
C GLY A 73 20.73 -5.92 -10.29
N SER A 74 22.00 -5.62 -10.60
CA SER A 74 22.47 -5.38 -11.96
C SER A 74 22.30 -6.62 -12.85
N GLN A 75 22.67 -7.81 -12.38
CA GLN A 75 22.46 -9.05 -13.14
C GLN A 75 20.98 -9.31 -13.43
N ILE A 76 20.10 -9.04 -12.46
CA ILE A 76 18.66 -9.20 -12.67
C ILE A 76 18.17 -8.25 -13.77
N ILE A 77 18.53 -6.97 -13.70
CA ILE A 77 18.07 -5.95 -14.65
C ILE A 77 18.60 -6.19 -16.06
N TYR A 78 19.91 -6.42 -16.19
CA TYR A 78 20.58 -6.43 -17.49
C TYR A 78 20.63 -7.82 -18.15
N GLU A 79 20.48 -8.90 -17.38
CA GLU A 79 20.60 -10.27 -17.90
C GLU A 79 19.30 -11.07 -17.71
N GLU A 80 18.83 -11.27 -16.47
CA GLU A 80 17.74 -12.21 -16.19
C GLU A 80 16.38 -11.77 -16.76
N LEU A 81 16.09 -10.46 -16.78
CA LEU A 81 14.83 -9.96 -17.34
C LEU A 81 14.69 -10.27 -18.83
N SER A 82 15.77 -10.11 -19.61
CA SER A 82 15.78 -10.34 -21.05
C SER A 82 15.41 -11.80 -21.41
N LYS A 83 15.74 -12.74 -20.53
CA LYS A 83 15.47 -14.18 -20.72
C LYS A 83 13.99 -14.49 -20.76
N ILE A 84 13.13 -13.68 -20.11
CA ILE A 84 11.68 -13.87 -20.16
C ILE A 84 11.20 -13.87 -21.61
N SER A 85 11.53 -12.82 -22.36
CA SER A 85 11.11 -12.67 -23.76
C SER A 85 11.91 -13.57 -24.71
N GLN A 86 13.12 -14.01 -24.34
CA GLN A 86 13.86 -15.02 -25.11
C GLN A 86 13.20 -16.41 -25.04
N PHE A 87 12.77 -16.84 -23.85
CA PHE A 87 12.08 -18.13 -23.68
C PHE A 87 10.60 -18.08 -24.07
N TYR A 88 9.97 -16.90 -23.93
CA TYR A 88 8.58 -16.67 -24.26
C TYR A 88 8.43 -15.41 -25.13
N PRO A 89 8.66 -15.50 -26.46
CA PRO A 89 8.62 -14.34 -27.35
C PRO A 89 7.28 -13.59 -27.36
N MET A 90 6.18 -14.26 -27.01
CA MET A 90 4.85 -13.64 -26.86
C MET A 90 4.69 -12.84 -25.55
N VAL A 91 5.70 -12.79 -24.68
CA VAL A 91 5.66 -12.13 -23.38
C VAL A 91 6.63 -10.96 -23.37
N GLU A 92 6.09 -9.78 -23.10
CA GLU A 92 6.85 -8.55 -23.00
C GLU A 92 6.96 -8.11 -21.54
N VAL A 93 8.16 -7.71 -21.13
CA VAL A 93 8.39 -7.01 -19.87
C VAL A 93 8.18 -5.51 -20.10
N CYS A 94 6.95 -5.03 -19.91
CA CYS A 94 6.61 -3.63 -20.18
C CYS A 94 7.29 -2.67 -19.21
N ARG A 95 7.36 -3.02 -17.91
CA ARG A 95 8.00 -2.21 -16.88
C ARG A 95 8.58 -3.10 -15.77
N VAL A 96 9.63 -2.61 -15.13
CA VAL A 96 10.22 -3.21 -13.93
C VAL A 96 10.43 -2.12 -12.88
N ALA A 97 10.11 -2.44 -11.62
CA ALA A 97 10.53 -1.66 -10.47
C ALA A 97 11.20 -2.61 -9.48
N LEU A 98 12.54 -2.56 -9.46
CA LEU A 98 13.35 -3.29 -8.49
C LEU A 98 13.42 -2.46 -7.20
N MET A 99 13.21 -3.12 -6.08
CA MET A 99 13.31 -2.57 -4.73
C MET A 99 14.39 -3.36 -3.97
N PRO A 100 14.92 -2.87 -2.84
CA PRO A 100 16.01 -3.57 -2.14
C PRO A 100 15.73 -5.06 -1.85
N ASP A 101 14.48 -5.40 -1.48
CA ASP A 101 14.04 -6.71 -1.02
C ASP A 101 12.95 -7.38 -1.88
N HIS A 102 12.56 -6.78 -3.00
CA HIS A 102 11.51 -7.33 -3.88
C HIS A 102 11.58 -6.72 -5.28
N VAL A 103 10.88 -7.34 -6.22
CA VAL A 103 10.74 -6.83 -7.59
C VAL A 103 9.28 -6.81 -8.01
N HIS A 104 8.89 -5.73 -8.70
CA HIS A 104 7.63 -5.62 -9.42
C HIS A 104 7.89 -5.71 -10.91
N LEU A 105 7.15 -6.58 -11.61
CA LEU A 105 7.17 -6.71 -13.06
C LEU A 105 5.78 -6.41 -13.61
N LEU A 106 5.73 -5.62 -14.68
CA LEU A 106 4.54 -5.51 -15.51
C LEU A 106 4.76 -6.33 -16.78
N LEU A 107 4.01 -7.41 -16.92
CA LEU A 107 4.14 -8.38 -18.00
C LEU A 107 2.92 -8.32 -18.90
N ALA A 108 3.12 -8.14 -20.20
CA ALA A 108 2.09 -8.30 -21.22
C ALA A 108 2.27 -9.65 -21.92
N VAL A 109 1.31 -10.55 -21.72
CA VAL A 109 1.17 -11.76 -22.54
C VAL A 109 0.35 -11.34 -23.76
N ARG A 110 0.99 -11.26 -24.93
CA ARG A 110 0.37 -10.75 -26.17
C ARG A 110 -0.40 -11.84 -26.92
N GLU A 111 0.05 -13.08 -26.80
CA GLU A 111 -0.53 -14.24 -27.48
C GLU A 111 -0.70 -15.42 -26.51
N GLN A 112 -1.45 -16.43 -26.93
CA GLN A 112 -1.66 -17.64 -26.16
C GLN A 112 -0.33 -18.31 -25.79
N LEU A 113 -0.15 -18.66 -24.51
CA LEU A 113 1.04 -19.37 -24.07
C LEU A 113 1.06 -20.81 -24.57
N PRO A 114 2.26 -21.42 -24.74
CA PRO A 114 2.39 -22.80 -25.19
C PRO A 114 1.63 -23.78 -24.30
N GLN A 115 1.26 -24.93 -24.84
CA GLN A 115 0.48 -25.94 -24.13
C GLN A 115 1.13 -26.32 -22.78
N GLY A 116 0.31 -26.31 -21.72
CA GLY A 116 0.76 -26.58 -20.35
C GLY A 116 1.57 -25.46 -19.70
N LYS A 117 1.71 -24.29 -20.34
CA LYS A 117 2.34 -23.11 -19.75
C LYS A 117 1.29 -22.07 -19.39
N HIS A 118 1.57 -21.34 -18.32
CA HIS A 118 0.77 -20.23 -17.80
C HIS A 118 1.70 -19.20 -17.17
N LEU A 119 1.17 -18.05 -16.74
CA LEU A 119 1.96 -16.98 -16.09
C LEU A 119 2.91 -17.50 -15.00
N GLY A 120 2.44 -18.40 -14.13
CA GLY A 120 3.27 -19.01 -13.09
C GLY A 120 4.49 -19.79 -13.61
N SER A 121 4.46 -20.34 -14.82
CA SER A 121 5.60 -21.02 -15.45
C SER A 121 6.70 -20.01 -15.81
N ILE A 122 6.30 -18.84 -16.32
CA ILE A 122 7.20 -17.72 -16.64
C ILE A 122 7.85 -17.21 -15.35
N VAL A 123 7.02 -16.94 -14.33
CA VAL A 123 7.48 -16.48 -13.02
C VAL A 123 8.44 -17.47 -12.38
N ARG A 124 8.14 -18.78 -12.44
CA ARG A 124 9.03 -19.84 -11.94
C ARG A 124 10.38 -19.84 -12.67
N GLY A 125 10.37 -19.72 -13.99
CA GLY A 125 11.60 -19.65 -14.80
C GLY A 125 12.47 -18.47 -14.38
N PHE A 126 11.87 -17.27 -14.28
CA PHE A 126 12.57 -16.07 -13.86
C PHE A 126 13.14 -16.17 -12.43
N LYS A 127 12.34 -16.64 -11.45
CA LYS A 127 12.81 -16.89 -10.07
C LYS A 127 14.00 -17.84 -10.03
N THR A 128 13.98 -18.89 -10.87
CA THR A 128 15.07 -19.87 -10.97
C THR A 128 16.34 -19.25 -11.52
N GLY A 129 16.23 -18.46 -12.60
CA GLY A 129 17.36 -17.73 -13.18
C GLY A 129 18.04 -16.80 -12.17
N CYS A 130 17.25 -15.96 -11.50
CA CYS A 130 17.74 -15.06 -10.46
C CYS A 130 18.39 -15.81 -9.27
N THR A 131 17.81 -16.95 -8.87
CA THR A 131 18.38 -17.78 -7.78
C THR A 131 19.75 -18.34 -8.17
N ARG A 132 19.91 -18.79 -9.42
CA ARG A 132 21.21 -19.27 -9.94
C ARG A 132 22.24 -18.16 -10.03
N ALA A 133 21.84 -16.96 -10.50
CA ALA A 133 22.71 -15.79 -10.53
C ALA A 133 23.20 -15.43 -9.12
N TRP A 134 22.29 -15.46 -8.14
CA TRP A 134 22.63 -15.23 -6.74
C TRP A 134 23.62 -16.26 -6.18
N TRP A 135 23.41 -17.56 -6.44
CA TRP A 135 24.37 -18.60 -6.03
C TRP A 135 25.74 -18.41 -6.64
N LYS A 136 25.81 -18.07 -7.94
CA LYS A 136 27.08 -17.81 -8.62
C LYS A 136 27.85 -16.67 -7.94
N LEU A 137 27.17 -15.57 -7.58
CA LEU A 137 27.81 -14.46 -6.86
C LEU A 137 28.28 -14.84 -5.46
N GLN A 138 27.56 -15.71 -4.76
CA GLN A 138 28.02 -16.24 -3.47
C GLN A 138 29.26 -17.12 -3.63
N ASP A 139 29.26 -18.00 -4.63
CA ASP A 139 30.40 -18.87 -4.92
C ASP A 139 31.65 -18.05 -5.27
N GLU A 140 31.50 -17.01 -6.08
CA GLU A 140 32.58 -16.06 -6.40
C GLU A 140 33.13 -15.35 -5.15
N ALA A 141 32.25 -14.93 -4.24
CA ALA A 141 32.67 -14.25 -3.00
C ALA A 141 33.43 -15.18 -2.07
N VAL A 142 32.94 -16.42 -1.89
CA VAL A 142 33.59 -17.42 -1.03
C VAL A 142 34.98 -17.79 -1.56
N MET A 143 35.12 -17.93 -2.89
CA MET A 143 36.41 -18.19 -3.54
C MET A 143 37.38 -17.02 -3.41
N ALA A 144 36.89 -15.77 -3.41
CA ALA A 144 37.72 -14.58 -3.23
C ALA A 144 38.23 -14.42 -1.79
N ASP A 145 37.41 -14.80 -0.79
CA ASP A 145 37.76 -14.71 0.64
C ASP A 145 38.60 -15.90 1.14
N GLY A 146 38.98 -16.84 0.26
CA GLY A 146 39.86 -17.97 0.59
C GLY A 146 39.22 -19.03 1.50
N VAL A 147 37.91 -18.97 1.69
CA VAL A 147 37.14 -19.97 2.46
C VAL A 147 36.65 -21.03 1.47
N SER A 148 36.78 -22.32 1.81
CA SER A 148 36.31 -23.41 0.94
C SER A 148 34.80 -23.26 0.64
N ALA A 149 34.42 -23.32 -0.64
CA ALA A 149 33.05 -23.23 -1.17
C ALA A 149 32.05 -24.30 -0.63
N MET A 150 32.51 -25.15 0.30
CA MET A 150 31.77 -26.25 0.94
C MET A 150 30.70 -25.80 1.96
N THR A 151 30.56 -24.51 2.28
CA THR A 151 29.85 -24.06 3.50
C THR A 151 28.39 -23.62 3.32
N VAL A 152 27.89 -23.37 2.11
CA VAL A 152 26.51 -22.84 1.94
C VAL A 152 25.44 -23.96 1.90
N ALA A 153 25.78 -25.15 1.41
CA ALA A 153 24.85 -26.29 1.38
C ALA A 153 24.71 -26.98 2.74
N GLU A 154 25.77 -27.01 3.56
CA GLU A 154 25.79 -27.64 4.89
C GLU A 154 25.18 -26.75 6.00
N ALA A 155 25.11 -25.44 5.82
CA ALA A 155 24.44 -24.54 6.76
C ALA A 155 22.90 -24.65 6.73
N SER A 156 22.35 -25.31 5.72
CA SER A 156 20.92 -25.61 5.63
C SER A 156 20.67 -26.99 6.25
N PRO A 157 19.82 -27.13 7.28
CA PRO A 157 19.52 -28.42 7.93
C PRO A 157 18.96 -29.49 6.98
N SER A 158 18.62 -29.11 5.73
CA SER A 158 18.06 -29.97 4.69
C SER A 158 19.05 -30.33 3.56
N GLY A 159 20.30 -29.85 3.60
CA GLY A 159 21.31 -30.07 2.55
C GLY A 159 21.01 -29.38 1.21
N LYS A 160 19.93 -28.60 1.12
CA LYS A 160 19.53 -27.85 -0.09
C LYS A 160 19.96 -26.40 0.03
N ARG A 161 20.59 -25.87 -1.04
CA ARG A 161 20.92 -24.44 -1.15
C ARG A 161 19.63 -23.60 -1.04
N PRO A 162 19.70 -22.42 -0.40
CA PRO A 162 18.53 -21.57 -0.19
C PRO A 162 18.00 -21.02 -1.52
N VAL A 163 16.68 -20.82 -1.59
CA VAL A 163 16.04 -20.12 -2.72
C VAL A 163 16.03 -18.62 -2.46
N LEU A 164 16.17 -17.81 -3.52
CA LEU A 164 16.26 -16.35 -3.39
C LEU A 164 14.94 -15.70 -2.95
N PHE A 165 13.81 -16.22 -3.41
CA PHE A 165 12.49 -15.61 -3.21
C PHE A 165 11.60 -16.45 -2.28
N GLU A 166 10.67 -15.79 -1.60
CA GLU A 166 9.58 -16.44 -0.85
C GLU A 166 8.74 -17.35 -1.77
N ASP A 167 8.02 -18.30 -1.18
CA ASP A 167 7.17 -19.18 -1.97
C ASP A 167 5.96 -18.44 -2.59
N GLY A 168 5.61 -18.82 -3.81
CA GLY A 168 4.60 -18.13 -4.61
C GLY A 168 5.02 -16.73 -5.09
N TYR A 169 4.03 -15.92 -5.44
CA TYR A 169 4.16 -14.52 -5.86
C TYR A 169 2.78 -13.84 -5.81
N HIS A 170 2.76 -12.52 -5.70
CA HIS A 170 1.53 -11.75 -5.86
C HIS A 170 1.33 -11.39 -7.32
N ASP A 171 0.09 -11.44 -7.80
CA ASP A 171 -0.27 -10.84 -9.08
C ASP A 171 -1.50 -9.96 -8.97
N ARG A 172 -1.61 -9.05 -9.93
CA ARG A 172 -2.82 -8.31 -10.23
C ARG A 172 -3.06 -8.38 -11.73
N ILE A 173 -4.26 -8.76 -12.12
CA ILE A 173 -4.70 -8.74 -13.52
C ILE A 173 -5.22 -7.33 -13.82
N LEU A 174 -4.73 -6.72 -14.90
CA LEU A 174 -5.14 -5.40 -15.34
C LEU A 174 -6.21 -5.54 -16.41
N MET A 175 -7.47 -5.24 -16.05
CA MET A 175 -8.65 -5.46 -16.91
C MET A 175 -9.32 -4.16 -17.41
N GLY A 176 -8.90 -2.98 -16.91
CA GLY A 176 -9.61 -1.72 -17.14
C GLY A 176 -8.73 -0.61 -17.72
N ASP A 177 -9.35 0.26 -18.52
CA ASP A 177 -8.72 1.44 -19.12
C ASP A 177 -8.15 2.38 -18.04
N GLY A 178 -6.97 2.95 -18.29
CA GLY A 178 -6.26 3.81 -17.35
C GLY A 178 -5.55 3.09 -16.19
N MET A 179 -5.83 1.80 -15.94
CA MET A 179 -5.14 1.03 -14.89
C MET A 179 -3.64 0.88 -15.19
N LEU A 180 -3.28 0.74 -16.46
CA LEU A 180 -1.89 0.67 -16.93
C LEU A 180 -1.10 1.93 -16.55
N GLY A 181 -1.60 3.11 -16.91
CA GLY A 181 -0.94 4.39 -16.58
C GLY A 181 -0.78 4.58 -15.06
N ASN A 182 -1.78 4.17 -14.28
CA ASN A 182 -1.72 4.23 -12.82
C ASN A 182 -0.70 3.26 -12.23
N ILE A 183 -0.58 2.04 -12.76
CA ILE A 183 0.39 1.04 -12.29
C ILE A 183 1.82 1.42 -12.67
N CYS A 184 2.05 1.92 -13.89
CA CYS A 184 3.36 2.45 -14.26
C CYS A 184 3.78 3.57 -13.30
N ARG A 185 2.91 4.56 -13.07
CA ARG A 185 3.18 5.64 -12.13
C ARG A 185 3.39 5.14 -10.70
N TYR A 186 2.62 4.14 -10.28
CA TYR A 186 2.81 3.51 -8.98
C TYR A 186 4.19 2.85 -8.86
N MET A 187 4.64 2.13 -9.89
CA MET A 187 5.93 1.45 -9.93
C MET A 187 7.09 2.45 -9.89
N ASP A 188 7.01 3.52 -10.69
CA ASP A 188 8.04 4.56 -10.76
C ASP A 188 8.19 5.33 -9.42
N GLU A 189 7.10 5.46 -8.67
CA GLU A 189 7.08 6.15 -7.37
C GLU A 189 7.47 5.26 -6.18
N ASN A 190 7.68 3.95 -6.38
CA ASN A 190 8.01 3.05 -5.28
C ASN A 190 9.30 3.45 -4.52
N PRO A 191 10.43 3.76 -5.19
CA PRO A 191 11.64 4.21 -4.51
C PRO A 191 11.40 5.51 -3.72
N PHE A 192 10.68 6.46 -4.31
CA PHE A 192 10.29 7.71 -3.65
C PHE A 192 9.46 7.49 -2.38
N ARG A 193 8.42 6.66 -2.44
CA ARG A 193 7.59 6.33 -1.27
C ARG A 193 8.34 5.57 -0.19
N ALA A 194 9.31 4.73 -0.57
CA ALA A 194 10.18 4.09 0.39
C ALA A 194 11.11 5.11 1.06
N ARG A 195 11.69 6.03 0.28
CA ARG A 195 12.55 7.09 0.83
C ARG A 195 11.80 8.05 1.75
N LEU A 196 10.58 8.45 1.41
CA LEU A 196 9.72 9.25 2.29
C LEU A 196 9.46 8.56 3.64
N ARG A 197 9.28 7.24 3.66
CA ARG A 197 9.14 6.49 4.92
C ARG A 197 10.40 6.49 5.76
N GLU A 198 11.56 6.44 5.12
CA GLU A 198 12.85 6.51 5.81
C GLU A 198 13.16 7.92 6.34
N GLU A 199 12.79 8.97 5.60
CA GLU A 199 13.04 10.37 5.98
C GLU A 199 12.03 10.91 7.01
N HIS A 200 10.80 10.38 7.02
CA HIS A 200 9.74 10.81 7.92
C HIS A 200 9.15 9.66 8.74
N PRO A 201 9.98 8.86 9.46
CA PRO A 201 9.50 7.66 10.14
C PRO A 201 8.44 7.97 11.19
N ASN A 202 8.59 9.08 11.93
CA ASN A 202 7.67 9.50 12.98
C ASN A 202 6.28 9.92 12.45
N LEU A 203 6.21 10.46 11.23
CA LEU A 203 4.95 10.84 10.58
C LEU A 203 4.30 9.66 9.84
N MET A 204 5.03 8.56 9.70
CA MET A 204 4.61 7.32 9.05
C MET A 204 4.39 6.17 10.04
N GLN A 205 4.31 6.50 11.33
CA GLN A 205 4.10 5.50 12.37
C GLN A 205 2.71 4.91 12.29
N ARG A 206 2.66 3.61 12.57
CA ARG A 206 1.44 2.86 12.80
C ARG A 206 1.34 2.56 14.29
N CYS A 207 0.21 2.88 14.90
CA CYS A 207 -0.11 2.50 16.26
C CYS A 207 -1.38 1.66 16.23
N LEU A 208 -1.31 0.38 16.60
CA LEU A 208 -2.50 -0.50 16.59
C LEU A 208 -3.37 -0.36 17.85
N HIS A 209 -2.80 0.25 18.90
CA HIS A 209 -3.38 0.35 20.23
C HIS A 209 -3.27 1.80 20.72
N LEU A 210 -4.13 2.66 20.19
CA LEU A 210 -4.25 4.07 20.55
C LEU A 210 -5.54 4.30 21.33
N TRP A 211 -5.42 4.72 22.58
CA TRP A 211 -6.59 5.04 23.41
C TRP A 211 -6.93 6.52 23.34
N ILE A 212 -8.12 6.86 22.85
CA ILE A 212 -8.69 8.21 22.89
C ILE A 212 -9.92 8.12 23.80
N HIS A 213 -9.84 8.79 24.97
CA HIS A 213 -10.77 8.58 26.08
C HIS A 213 -10.86 7.09 26.49
N ASP A 214 -12.04 6.50 26.40
CA ASP A 214 -12.35 5.11 26.76
C ASP A 214 -12.40 4.18 25.54
N ARG A 215 -11.97 4.66 24.36
CA ARG A 215 -12.06 3.91 23.10
C ARG A 215 -10.69 3.64 22.50
N GLU A 216 -10.58 2.45 21.92
CA GLU A 216 -9.35 1.97 21.28
C GLU A 216 -9.42 2.14 19.76
N TYR A 217 -8.35 2.69 19.19
CA TYR A 217 -8.16 2.96 17.78
C TYR A 217 -6.87 2.32 17.29
N ALA A 218 -6.87 1.90 16.04
CA ALA A 218 -5.66 1.83 15.24
C ALA A 218 -5.47 3.18 14.53
N ALA A 219 -4.22 3.59 14.36
CA ALA A 219 -3.83 4.89 13.83
C ALA A 219 -2.66 4.76 12.85
N PHE A 220 -2.65 5.61 11.83
CA PHE A 220 -1.57 5.73 10.88
C PHE A 220 -1.38 7.19 10.45
N GLY A 221 -0.17 7.72 10.53
CA GLY A 221 0.14 9.08 10.13
C GLY A 221 0.66 9.95 11.27
N ASN A 222 0.37 11.25 11.22
CA ASN A 222 0.88 12.21 12.19
C ASN A 222 0.07 12.21 13.50
N LEU A 223 0.50 11.44 14.50
CA LEU A 223 -0.14 11.40 15.83
C LEU A 223 -0.16 12.76 16.55
N PHE A 224 0.73 13.70 16.21
CA PHE A 224 0.77 15.03 16.84
C PHE A 224 -0.46 15.88 16.53
N LEU A 225 -1.22 15.57 15.46
CA LEU A 225 -2.46 16.29 15.14
C LEU A 225 -3.51 16.17 16.25
N LEU A 226 -3.49 15.08 17.03
CA LEU A 226 -4.36 14.92 18.20
C LEU A 226 -4.08 15.94 19.30
N LYS A 227 -2.86 16.48 19.36
CA LYS A 227 -2.47 17.48 20.36
C LYS A 227 -2.75 18.91 19.93
N ASN A 228 -3.21 19.14 18.70
CA ASN A 228 -3.54 20.49 18.24
C ASN A 228 -4.76 21.00 19.04
N PRO A 229 -4.68 22.18 19.68
CA PRO A 229 -5.78 22.70 20.49
C PRO A 229 -7.03 23.05 19.68
N GLU A 230 -6.87 23.34 18.39
CA GLU A 230 -7.95 23.77 17.52
C GLU A 230 -8.30 22.65 16.53
N ARG A 231 -9.21 21.76 16.95
CA ARG A 231 -9.77 20.69 16.12
C ARG A 231 -11.21 21.02 15.76
N LEU A 232 -11.52 21.01 14.46
CA LEU A 232 -12.82 21.37 13.91
C LEU A 232 -13.46 20.17 13.24
N GLN A 233 -14.64 19.79 13.70
CA GLN A 233 -15.39 18.71 13.07
C GLN A 233 -15.93 19.19 11.72
N VAL A 234 -15.69 18.42 10.67
CA VAL A 234 -16.38 18.60 9.38
C VAL A 234 -17.53 17.61 9.32
N PHE A 235 -18.75 18.14 9.38
CA PHE A 235 -19.97 17.35 9.37
C PHE A 235 -21.01 18.00 8.46
N PHE A 236 -21.48 17.25 7.46
CA PHE A 236 -22.55 17.70 6.58
C PHE A 236 -23.58 16.60 6.38
N HIS A 237 -24.84 16.90 6.67
CA HIS A 237 -25.93 15.99 6.29
C HIS A 237 -26.01 15.85 4.76
N ARG A 238 -26.49 14.70 4.28
CA ARG A 238 -26.68 14.45 2.84
C ARG A 238 -27.64 15.44 2.19
N LYS A 239 -28.69 15.83 2.92
CA LYS A 239 -29.68 16.82 2.50
C LYS A 239 -29.83 17.90 3.57
N ASP A 240 -30.14 19.11 3.13
CA ASP A 240 -30.47 20.22 4.01
C ASP A 240 -31.88 20.08 4.60
N LYS A 241 -32.27 21.02 5.46
CA LYS A 241 -33.61 21.08 6.07
C LYS A 241 -34.74 21.21 5.04
N LYS A 242 -34.43 21.63 3.80
CA LYS A 242 -35.38 21.81 2.68
C LYS A 242 -35.36 20.61 1.72
N GLY A 243 -34.63 19.54 2.03
CA GLY A 243 -34.52 18.33 1.22
C GLY A 243 -33.57 18.43 0.01
N ARG A 244 -32.87 19.55 -0.17
CA ARG A 244 -31.88 19.76 -1.24
C ARG A 244 -30.57 19.07 -0.88
N LEU A 245 -29.79 18.66 -1.88
CA LEU A 245 -28.48 18.06 -1.63
C LEU A 245 -27.52 19.15 -1.10
N THR A 246 -27.01 18.95 0.12
CA THR A 246 -26.26 19.97 0.86
C THR A 246 -25.07 20.53 0.08
N HIS A 247 -24.30 19.66 -0.60
CA HIS A 247 -23.13 20.08 -1.39
C HIS A 247 -23.42 21.00 -2.59
N LEU A 248 -24.69 21.23 -2.92
CA LEU A 248 -25.13 22.15 -3.99
C LEU A 248 -25.72 23.46 -3.44
N THR A 249 -25.72 23.63 -2.12
CA THR A 249 -26.33 24.80 -1.47
C THR A 249 -25.31 25.94 -1.28
N PRO A 250 -25.72 27.21 -1.39
CA PRO A 250 -24.85 28.35 -1.04
C PRO A 250 -24.32 28.27 0.40
N GLU A 251 -25.15 27.80 1.33
CA GLU A 251 -24.80 27.66 2.75
C GLU A 251 -23.64 26.67 2.94
N TYR A 252 -23.60 25.58 2.17
CA TYR A 252 -22.45 24.68 2.16
C TYR A 252 -21.19 25.35 1.61
N ALA A 253 -21.30 26.15 0.54
CA ALA A 253 -20.14 26.82 -0.03
C ALA A 253 -19.49 27.79 0.97
N GLU A 254 -20.33 28.54 1.69
CA GLU A 254 -19.89 29.45 2.76
C GLU A 254 -19.26 28.67 3.94
N ALA A 255 -19.94 27.64 4.45
CA ALA A 255 -19.43 26.83 5.55
C ALA A 255 -18.12 26.12 5.20
N LYS A 256 -18.01 25.59 3.98
CA LYS A 256 -16.77 24.99 3.46
C LYS A 256 -15.64 26.04 3.41
N ALA A 257 -15.90 27.24 2.90
CA ALA A 257 -14.89 28.29 2.83
C ALA A 257 -14.37 28.68 4.23
N GLN A 258 -15.27 28.83 5.21
CA GLN A 258 -14.89 29.13 6.60
C GLN A 258 -14.03 28.02 7.23
N LEU A 259 -14.40 26.75 7.02
CA LEU A 259 -13.61 25.61 7.51
C LEU A 259 -12.20 25.59 6.89
N LEU A 260 -12.11 25.82 5.57
CA LEU A 260 -10.83 25.83 4.87
C LEU A 260 -9.95 27.01 5.27
N GLN A 261 -10.54 28.18 5.55
CA GLN A 261 -9.82 29.34 6.06
C GLN A 261 -9.24 29.07 7.45
N ARG A 262 -10.03 28.55 8.39
CA ARG A 262 -9.50 28.20 9.73
C ARG A 262 -8.42 27.13 9.67
N ALA A 263 -8.55 26.20 8.73
CA ALA A 263 -7.52 25.19 8.50
C ALA A 263 -6.21 25.79 7.93
N GLU A 264 -6.28 26.86 7.12
CA GLU A 264 -5.10 27.64 6.71
C GLU A 264 -4.44 28.35 7.89
N GLU A 265 -5.24 28.79 8.87
CA GLU A 265 -4.77 29.40 10.12
C GLU A 265 -4.19 28.38 11.12
N GLY A 266 -4.24 27.08 10.80
CA GLY A 266 -3.60 26.00 11.58
C GLY A 266 -4.56 25.08 12.33
N ALA A 267 -5.88 25.24 12.15
CA ALA A 267 -6.87 24.32 12.69
C ALA A 267 -6.79 22.94 12.02
N VAL A 268 -7.02 21.88 12.80
CA VAL A 268 -7.09 20.51 12.31
C VAL A 268 -8.53 20.15 11.99
N LEU A 269 -8.81 19.81 10.73
CA LEU A 269 -10.12 19.31 10.32
C LEU A 269 -10.26 17.84 10.74
N VAL A 270 -11.41 17.44 11.29
CA VAL A 270 -11.68 16.08 11.76
C VAL A 270 -12.97 15.57 11.13
N THR A 271 -12.92 14.46 10.39
CA THR A 271 -14.10 13.96 9.67
C THR A 271 -14.00 12.50 9.27
N PRO A 272 -15.12 11.78 9.16
CA PRO A 272 -15.13 10.47 8.55
C PRO A 272 -15.27 10.49 7.01
N GLY A 273 -15.56 11.66 6.40
CA GLY A 273 -15.61 11.78 4.94
C GLY A 273 -16.77 11.00 4.27
N ILE A 274 -17.90 10.88 4.97
CA ILE A 274 -18.99 9.98 4.56
C ILE A 274 -19.89 10.66 3.51
N SER A 275 -20.31 11.89 3.77
CA SER A 275 -21.18 12.62 2.87
C SER A 275 -20.41 13.26 1.70
N LYS A 276 -21.09 13.56 0.60
CA LYS A 276 -20.49 14.33 -0.51
C LYS A 276 -19.97 15.71 -0.08
N GLY A 277 -20.60 16.32 0.93
CA GLY A 277 -20.14 17.59 1.49
C GLY A 277 -18.82 17.42 2.22
N GLU A 278 -18.71 16.41 3.09
CA GLU A 278 -17.46 16.10 3.79
C GLU A 278 -16.33 15.72 2.83
N GLN A 279 -16.61 14.86 1.84
CA GLN A 279 -15.64 14.49 0.79
C GLN A 279 -15.11 15.72 0.06
N GLY A 280 -15.99 16.67 -0.27
CA GLY A 280 -15.59 17.93 -0.88
C GLY A 280 -14.66 18.78 -0.02
N VAL A 281 -14.70 18.65 1.32
CA VAL A 281 -13.74 19.29 2.22
C VAL A 281 -12.47 18.46 2.34
N VAL A 282 -12.56 17.14 2.46
CA VAL A 282 -11.41 16.22 2.49
C VAL A 282 -10.53 16.41 1.27
N ASP A 283 -11.12 16.41 0.07
CA ASP A 283 -10.40 16.58 -1.18
C ASP A 283 -9.67 17.93 -1.24
N ALA A 284 -10.28 18.99 -0.71
CA ALA A 284 -9.65 20.31 -0.63
C ALA A 284 -8.57 20.39 0.47
N ALA A 285 -8.68 19.58 1.52
CA ALA A 285 -7.78 19.62 2.67
C ALA A 285 -6.53 18.74 2.47
N LEU A 286 -6.65 17.62 1.75
CA LEU A 286 -5.59 16.61 1.61
C LEU A 286 -4.27 17.16 1.07
N ASP A 287 -4.29 18.21 0.26
CA ASP A 287 -3.10 18.77 -0.36
C ASP A 287 -2.24 19.58 0.63
N ASP A 288 -2.86 20.44 1.44
CA ASP A 288 -2.11 21.44 2.23
C ASP A 288 -2.65 21.77 3.63
N ARG A 289 -3.68 21.08 4.11
CA ARG A 289 -4.30 21.38 5.41
C ARG A 289 -4.17 20.21 6.37
N LEU A 290 -4.20 20.49 7.67
CA LEU A 290 -4.14 19.47 8.70
C LEU A 290 -5.48 18.74 8.82
N LEU A 291 -5.45 17.41 8.73
CA LEU A 291 -6.64 16.56 8.64
C LEU A 291 -6.49 15.31 9.51
N ILE A 292 -7.55 14.97 10.26
CA ILE A 292 -7.76 13.68 10.90
C ILE A 292 -8.93 13.01 10.18
N LEU A 293 -8.67 11.87 9.55
CA LEU A 293 -9.68 11.09 8.84
C LEU A 293 -10.05 9.83 9.63
N LEU A 294 -11.33 9.69 9.97
CA LEU A 294 -11.85 8.45 10.56
C LEU A 294 -12.33 7.51 9.46
N GLN A 295 -12.05 6.22 9.58
CA GLN A 295 -12.51 5.22 8.62
C GLN A 295 -12.99 3.95 9.32
N LYS A 296 -13.95 3.27 8.69
CA LYS A 296 -14.45 1.97 9.17
C LYS A 296 -13.47 0.83 8.90
N GLU A 297 -12.64 0.95 7.87
CA GLU A 297 -11.68 -0.07 7.47
C GLU A 297 -10.55 -0.18 8.50
N GLN A 298 -10.41 -1.36 9.10
CA GLN A 298 -9.38 -1.61 10.10
C GLN A 298 -7.96 -1.41 9.54
N ILE A 299 -7.15 -0.68 10.30
CA ILE A 299 -5.71 -0.56 10.06
C ILE A 299 -5.02 -1.77 10.67
N THR A 300 -4.50 -2.65 9.81
CA THR A 300 -3.75 -3.86 10.19
C THR A 300 -2.27 -3.73 9.82
N ASP A 301 -1.46 -4.74 10.14
CA ASP A 301 -0.03 -4.76 9.81
C ASP A 301 0.28 -4.63 8.32
N TYR A 302 -0.64 -5.10 7.47
CA TYR A 302 -0.51 -5.09 6.01
C TYR A 302 -1.31 -3.97 5.35
N TRP A 303 -2.09 -3.22 6.12
CA TRP A 303 -2.87 -2.11 5.61
C TRP A 303 -1.97 -0.95 5.16
N LYS A 304 -2.38 -0.31 4.06
CA LYS A 304 -1.73 0.87 3.49
C LYS A 304 -2.78 1.88 3.01
N PRO A 305 -2.56 3.19 3.21
CA PRO A 305 -3.45 4.22 2.70
C PRO A 305 -3.36 4.33 1.17
N SER A 306 -4.32 5.07 0.58
CA SER A 306 -4.22 5.50 -0.83
C SER A 306 -2.98 6.38 -1.07
N LYS A 307 -2.64 6.58 -2.34
CA LYS A 307 -1.46 7.38 -2.72
C LYS A 307 -1.52 8.81 -2.16
N GLU A 308 -2.65 9.48 -2.33
CA GLU A 308 -2.87 10.86 -1.90
C GLU A 308 -2.75 10.97 -0.37
N ARG A 309 -3.44 10.07 0.35
CA ARG A 309 -3.39 9.99 1.81
C ARG A 309 -1.99 9.64 2.33
N PHE A 310 -1.26 8.77 1.64
CA PHE A 310 0.12 8.43 1.99
C PHE A 310 1.01 9.67 2.00
N TYR A 311 0.93 10.52 0.96
CA TYR A 311 1.72 11.74 0.90
C TYR A 311 1.28 12.78 1.93
N ALA A 312 -0.02 12.93 2.16
CA ALA A 312 -0.53 13.80 3.22
C ALA A 312 -0.01 13.35 4.60
N CYS A 313 0.04 12.04 4.88
CA CYS A 313 0.65 11.55 6.11
C CYS A 313 2.16 11.80 6.14
N ALA A 314 2.88 11.57 5.03
CA ALA A 314 4.35 11.71 4.97
C ALA A 314 4.81 13.16 5.14
N THR A 315 3.97 14.12 4.72
CA THR A 315 4.17 15.55 4.90
C THR A 315 3.66 16.06 6.25
N GLY A 316 3.15 15.18 7.12
CA GLY A 316 2.69 15.50 8.46
C GLY A 316 1.29 16.13 8.52
N LYS A 317 0.56 16.13 7.41
CA LYS A 317 -0.74 16.80 7.28
C LYS A 317 -1.91 15.90 7.61
N LEU A 318 -1.75 14.57 7.51
CA LEU A 318 -2.83 13.62 7.74
C LEU A 318 -2.54 12.63 8.87
N LEU A 319 -3.57 12.38 9.68
CA LEU A 319 -3.70 11.23 10.57
C LEU A 319 -4.94 10.44 10.19
N ILE A 320 -4.83 9.13 10.06
CA ILE A 320 -5.94 8.23 9.78
C ILE A 320 -6.20 7.41 11.03
N LEU A 321 -7.45 7.39 11.48
CA LEU A 321 -7.91 6.63 12.63
C LEU A 321 -8.95 5.59 12.21
N SER A 322 -8.83 4.40 12.77
CA SER A 322 -9.83 3.35 12.64
C SER A 322 -10.17 2.81 14.03
N PRO A 323 -11.40 3.00 14.53
CA PRO A 323 -11.81 2.45 15.81
C PRO A 323 -11.79 0.91 15.74
N LYS A 324 -11.25 0.28 16.78
CA LYS A 324 -11.14 -1.19 16.84
C LYS A 324 -12.49 -1.86 17.05
N LEU A 325 -13.34 -1.21 17.85
CA LEU A 325 -14.73 -1.58 18.03
C LEU A 325 -15.62 -0.47 17.45
N MET A 326 -16.48 -0.83 16.51
CA MET A 326 -17.47 0.06 15.94
C MET A 326 -18.82 -0.12 16.65
N PRO A 327 -19.39 0.92 17.26
CA PRO A 327 -20.76 0.86 17.78
C PRO A 327 -21.76 0.79 16.63
N GLY A 328 -22.73 -0.12 16.71
CA GLY A 328 -23.83 -0.26 15.74
C GLY A 328 -23.82 -1.57 14.96
N ASP A 329 -25.01 -2.16 14.81
CA ASP A 329 -25.23 -3.44 14.13
C ASP A 329 -25.43 -3.26 12.62
N SER A 330 -25.92 -2.08 12.21
CA SER A 330 -26.12 -1.70 10.81
C SER A 330 -25.03 -0.77 10.27
N ASP A 331 -24.83 -0.76 8.95
CA ASP A 331 -23.94 0.21 8.28
C ASP A 331 -24.36 1.66 8.56
N TYR A 332 -25.66 1.93 8.68
CA TYR A 332 -26.20 3.26 8.98
C TYR A 332 -25.80 3.73 10.39
N GLU A 333 -25.97 2.89 11.40
CA GLU A 333 -25.56 3.20 12.77
C GLU A 333 -24.04 3.39 12.86
N ARG A 334 -23.27 2.55 12.16
CA ARG A 334 -21.81 2.68 12.08
C ARG A 334 -21.36 4.01 11.48
N PHE A 335 -22.08 4.55 10.50
CA PHE A 335 -21.78 5.86 9.91
C PHE A 335 -22.08 7.03 10.86
N HIS A 336 -23.17 6.96 11.63
CA HIS A 336 -23.45 7.96 12.66
C HIS A 336 -22.44 7.90 13.79
N SER A 337 -22.13 6.69 14.26
CA SER A 337 -21.08 6.46 15.25
C SER A 337 -19.76 7.11 14.84
N LEU A 338 -19.37 7.06 13.56
CA LEU A 338 -18.13 7.70 13.10
C LEU A 338 -18.14 9.23 13.21
N ASN A 339 -19.29 9.87 13.01
CA ASN A 339 -19.41 11.31 13.21
C ASN A 339 -19.37 11.68 14.70
N ASP A 340 -20.03 10.90 15.55
CA ASP A 340 -19.95 11.08 17.00
C ASP A 340 -18.49 10.91 17.48
N LEU A 341 -17.78 9.91 16.96
CA LEU A 341 -16.35 9.73 17.24
C LEU A 341 -15.50 10.91 16.77
N ALA A 342 -15.82 11.52 15.62
CA ALA A 342 -15.13 12.70 15.12
C ALA A 342 -15.37 13.90 16.06
N HIS A 343 -16.59 14.04 16.58
CA HIS A 343 -16.95 15.05 17.56
C HIS A 343 -16.17 14.86 18.86
N ASP A 344 -16.13 13.63 19.39
CA ASP A 344 -15.41 13.27 20.62
C ASP A 344 -13.92 13.62 20.54
N ILE A 345 -13.29 13.41 19.38
CA ILE A 345 -11.89 13.78 19.14
C ILE A 345 -11.71 15.31 19.15
N CYS A 346 -12.65 16.08 18.61
CA CYS A 346 -12.55 17.54 18.61
C CYS A 346 -12.60 18.10 20.03
N ILE A 347 -13.53 17.62 20.86
CA ILE A 347 -13.74 18.10 22.23
C ILE A 347 -12.72 17.57 23.24
N ALA A 348 -11.92 16.57 22.89
CA ALA A 348 -10.92 15.97 23.76
C ALA A 348 -9.84 17.00 24.17
N THR A 349 -9.91 17.54 25.38
CA THR A 349 -9.00 18.61 25.86
C THR A 349 -7.83 18.10 26.70
N ASP A 350 -7.84 16.82 27.09
CA ASP A 350 -6.92 16.31 28.10
C ASP A 350 -5.60 15.76 27.52
N THR A 351 -4.47 16.22 28.04
CA THR A 351 -3.11 15.83 27.60
C THR A 351 -2.76 14.37 27.94
N ARG A 352 -3.62 13.65 28.66
CA ARG A 352 -3.52 12.21 28.94
C ARG A 352 -3.90 11.29 27.76
N LEU A 353 -4.28 11.89 26.62
CA LEU A 353 -4.82 11.27 25.40
C LEU A 353 -3.99 10.17 24.72
N LEU A 354 -2.77 9.85 25.16
CA LEU A 354 -1.90 8.92 24.45
C LEU A 354 -1.29 7.91 25.43
N ARG A 355 -2.03 6.84 25.72
CA ARG A 355 -1.39 5.59 26.13
C ARG A 355 -1.07 4.82 24.86
N ILE A 356 0.21 4.88 24.46
CA ILE A 356 0.75 3.97 23.45
C ILE A 356 1.02 2.66 24.19
N GLY A 357 0.19 1.66 23.93
CA GLY A 357 0.35 0.31 24.47
C GLY A 357 1.34 -0.52 23.66
#